data_AF-A0A256ING4-F1
#
_entry.id   AF-A0A256ING4-F1
#
_cell.length_a   1.000
_cell.length_b   1.000
_cell.length_c   1.000
_cell.angle_alpha   90.00
_cell.angle_beta   90.00
_cell.angle_gamma   90.00
#
_symmetry.space_group_name_H-M   'P 1'
#
loop_
_entity.id
_entity.type
_entity.pdbx_description
1 polymer ?
#
loop_
_entity_poly.entity_id
_entity_poly.type
_entity_poly.pdbx_seq_one_letter_code
_entity_poly.pdbx_strand_id
1 'polypeptide(L)'
;MSDDQRSTDGEGDERDDGHPDAERDEFAAELERARDLLDDDGIEAVHVGVVRDGEVDTTFAQRTADDPESEGLRALALLAAHVQLVADEAGVEASTVAGDAATLAGRVERIPASTEDLPEE
;
A
#
# COMPACT_ATOMS: atom_id res chain seq x y z
N MET A 1 -16.55 -56.83 34.57
CA MET A 1 -15.38 -56.11 34.03
C MET A 1 -15.82 -55.46 32.73
N SER A 2 -15.53 -54.17 32.58
CA SER A 2 -15.62 -53.34 31.37
C SER A 2 -17.00 -52.85 30.93
N ASP A 3 -17.23 -51.57 30.62
CA ASP A 3 -16.44 -50.34 30.82
C ASP A 3 -17.43 -49.16 30.79
N ASP A 4 -17.25 -48.26 31.76
CA ASP A 4 -17.84 -46.93 31.83
C ASP A 4 -16.86 -45.98 31.15
N GLN A 5 -17.33 -45.09 30.27
CA GLN A 5 -16.88 -43.69 30.21
C GLN A 5 -17.54 -42.92 29.05
N ARG A 6 -18.38 -41.95 29.46
CA ARG A 6 -18.64 -40.70 28.74
C ARG A 6 -17.33 -39.93 28.58
N SER A 7 -17.18 -39.24 27.46
CA SER A 7 -16.78 -37.83 27.41
C SER A 7 -17.18 -37.25 26.06
N THR A 8 -18.25 -36.46 26.08
CA THR A 8 -18.40 -35.32 25.17
C THR A 8 -17.38 -34.24 25.57
N ASP A 9 -17.25 -33.20 24.75
CA ASP A 9 -16.46 -31.99 24.98
C ASP A 9 -15.08 -32.02 24.31
N GLY A 10 -15.14 -31.87 22.99
CA GLY A 10 -14.08 -31.28 22.19
C GLY A 10 -14.54 -29.91 21.70
N GLU A 11 -14.74 -28.97 22.62
CA GLU A 11 -14.68 -27.53 22.29
C GLU A 11 -13.23 -27.20 21.95
N GLY A 12 -12.85 -27.49 20.71
CA GLY A 12 -11.61 -27.01 20.12
C GLY A 12 -11.83 -25.58 19.66
N ASP A 13 -11.66 -24.65 20.61
CA ASP A 13 -11.04 -23.33 20.44
C ASP A 13 -10.68 -23.02 18.97
N GLU A 14 -11.61 -22.38 18.24
CA GLU A 14 -11.34 -21.76 16.94
C GLU A 14 -10.41 -20.56 17.19
N ARG A 15 -9.14 -20.87 17.43
CA ARG A 15 -8.09 -19.91 17.21
C ARG A 15 -8.07 -19.66 15.72
N ASP A 16 -8.53 -18.47 15.36
CA ASP A 16 -8.23 -17.79 14.12
C ASP A 16 -6.71 -17.60 14.03
N ASP A 17 -6.01 -18.72 13.84
CA ASP A 17 -4.62 -18.75 13.46
C ASP A 17 -4.62 -18.38 11.97
N GLY A 18 -4.58 -17.06 11.71
CA GLY A 18 -4.49 -16.47 10.37
C GLY A 18 -3.59 -17.33 9.48
N HIS A 19 -4.23 -18.11 8.62
CA HIS A 19 -3.54 -19.13 7.85
C HIS A 19 -2.74 -18.39 6.78
N PRO A 20 -1.40 -18.52 6.72
CA PRO A 20 -0.58 -17.79 5.76
C PRO A 20 -0.96 -18.12 4.31
N ASP A 21 -1.66 -19.22 4.08
CA ASP A 21 -2.19 -19.57 2.77
C ASP A 21 -3.44 -18.74 2.42
N ALA A 22 -4.26 -18.30 3.38
CA ALA A 22 -5.39 -17.39 3.16
C ALA A 22 -4.95 -15.96 2.81
N GLU A 23 -3.92 -15.43 3.49
CA GLU A 23 -3.34 -14.10 3.18
C GLU A 23 -2.64 -14.09 1.80
N ARG A 24 -1.98 -15.21 1.43
CA ARG A 24 -1.39 -15.40 0.10
C ARG A 24 -2.46 -15.44 -0.99
N ASP A 25 -3.60 -16.07 -0.70
CA ASP A 25 -4.73 -16.14 -1.62
C ASP A 25 -5.39 -14.77 -1.82
N GLU A 26 -5.50 -13.95 -0.77
CA GLU A 26 -6.00 -12.57 -0.87
C GLU A 26 -5.06 -11.67 -1.69
N PHE A 27 -3.74 -11.74 -1.42
CA PHE A 27 -2.76 -11.00 -2.22
C PHE A 27 -2.79 -11.41 -3.70
N ALA A 28 -2.91 -12.70 -4.00
CA ALA A 28 -3.01 -13.19 -5.36
C ALA A 28 -4.29 -12.70 -6.06
N ALA A 29 -5.43 -12.70 -5.35
CA ALA A 29 -6.71 -12.23 -5.88
C ALA A 29 -6.70 -10.73 -6.15
N GLU A 30 -6.11 -9.92 -5.27
CA GLU A 30 -6.02 -8.48 -5.48
C GLU A 30 -5.03 -8.12 -6.59
N LEU A 31 -3.95 -8.88 -6.74
CA LEU A 31 -3.03 -8.74 -7.88
C LEU A 31 -3.70 -9.12 -9.21
N GLU A 32 -4.54 -10.14 -9.24
CA GLU A 32 -5.34 -10.50 -10.42
C GLU A 32 -6.33 -9.39 -10.77
N ARG A 33 -7.09 -8.89 -9.78
CA ARG A 33 -8.00 -7.75 -9.97
C ARG A 33 -7.27 -6.51 -10.50
N ALA A 34 -6.09 -6.20 -9.96
CA ALA A 34 -5.29 -5.07 -10.42
C ALA A 34 -4.86 -5.24 -11.88
N ARG A 35 -4.52 -6.45 -12.32
CA ARG A 35 -4.19 -6.74 -13.73
C ARG A 35 -5.40 -6.57 -14.64
N ASP A 36 -6.56 -7.09 -14.22
CA ASP A 36 -7.81 -6.93 -14.97
C ASP A 36 -8.18 -5.45 -15.15
N LEU A 37 -7.98 -4.64 -14.10
CA LEU A 37 -8.18 -3.20 -14.18
C LEU A 37 -7.22 -2.51 -15.16
N LEU A 38 -5.97 -2.99 -15.26
CA LEU A 38 -4.95 -2.45 -16.17
C LEU A 38 -5.17 -2.83 -17.64
N ASP A 39 -5.88 -3.93 -17.89
CA ASP A 39 -6.21 -4.40 -19.23
C ASP A 39 -7.41 -3.66 -19.87
N ASP A 40 -8.06 -2.73 -19.14
CA ASP A 40 -9.18 -1.93 -19.64
C ASP A 40 -8.71 -0.78 -20.57
N ASP A 41 -9.29 -0.69 -21.77
CA ASP A 41 -8.98 0.33 -22.78
C ASP A 41 -9.37 1.78 -22.36
N GLY A 42 -10.18 1.92 -21.31
CA GLY A 42 -10.73 3.17 -20.79
C GLY A 42 -9.87 3.90 -19.75
N ILE A 43 -8.71 3.38 -19.40
CA ILE A 43 -7.83 4.02 -18.40
C ILE A 43 -7.21 5.31 -18.96
N GLU A 44 -7.40 6.42 -18.25
CA GLU A 44 -6.83 7.72 -18.62
C GLU A 44 -5.51 8.03 -17.89
N ALA A 45 -5.30 7.46 -16.71
CA ALA A 45 -4.10 7.65 -15.90
C ALA A 45 -3.86 6.45 -14.99
N VAL A 46 -2.59 6.17 -14.69
CA VAL A 46 -2.16 5.09 -13.79
C VAL A 46 -1.04 5.55 -12.87
N HIS A 47 -1.15 5.18 -11.60
CA HIS A 47 -0.08 5.30 -10.60
C HIS A 47 0.14 3.92 -9.99
N VAL A 48 1.35 3.39 -10.11
CA VAL A 48 1.72 2.07 -9.58
C VAL A 48 2.87 2.23 -8.60
N GLY A 49 2.73 1.66 -7.41
CA GLY A 49 3.82 1.46 -6.46
C GLY A 49 4.06 -0.03 -6.26
N VAL A 50 5.29 -0.49 -6.45
CA VAL A 50 5.69 -1.89 -6.24
C VAL A 50 6.66 -1.93 -5.07
N VAL A 51 6.34 -2.72 -4.05
CA VAL A 51 7.25 -2.98 -2.92
C VAL A 51 7.99 -4.29 -3.17
N ARG A 52 9.32 -4.23 -3.21
CA ARG A 52 10.17 -5.41 -3.40
C ARG A 52 11.40 -5.27 -2.53
N ASP A 53 11.69 -6.31 -1.73
CA ASP A 53 12.89 -6.36 -0.90
C ASP A 53 13.07 -5.14 0.04
N GLY A 54 11.96 -4.52 0.45
CA GLY A 54 11.94 -3.31 1.28
C GLY A 54 12.15 -1.99 0.52
N GLU A 55 12.37 -2.06 -0.79
CA GLU A 55 12.42 -0.90 -1.70
C GLU A 55 11.05 -0.66 -2.34
N VAL A 56 10.77 0.59 -2.70
CA VAL A 56 9.50 1.00 -3.33
C VAL A 56 9.80 1.64 -4.68
N ASP A 57 9.38 0.97 -5.75
CA ASP A 57 9.45 1.49 -7.12
C ASP A 57 8.09 2.07 -7.51
N THR A 58 8.04 3.38 -7.80
CA THR A 58 6.81 4.04 -8.23
C THR A 58 6.91 4.49 -9.69
N THR A 59 5.84 4.31 -10.46
CA THR A 59 5.72 4.86 -11.82
C THR A 59 4.37 5.54 -11.99
N PHE A 60 4.38 6.69 -12.66
CA PHE A 60 3.19 7.43 -13.05
C PHE A 60 3.16 7.59 -14.57
N ALA A 61 2.03 7.26 -15.19
CA ALA A 61 1.80 7.50 -16.60
C ALA A 61 0.37 7.99 -16.82
N GLN A 62 0.22 8.93 -17.73
CA GLN A 62 -1.07 9.51 -18.11
C GLN A 62 -1.12 9.69 -19.62
N ARG A 63 -2.30 9.52 -20.21
CA ARG A 63 -2.54 9.90 -21.60
C ARG A 63 -2.62 11.42 -21.64
N THR A 64 -1.77 12.07 -22.44
CA THR A 64 -1.63 13.53 -22.48
C THR A 64 -3.00 14.22 -22.56
N ALA A 65 -3.36 14.92 -21.50
CA ALA A 65 -4.39 15.96 -21.58
C ALA A 65 -3.70 17.21 -22.12
N ASP A 66 -4.28 17.89 -23.11
CA ASP A 66 -3.71 19.10 -23.70
C ASP A 66 -3.66 20.31 -22.74
N ASP A 67 -3.93 20.10 -21.43
CA ASP A 67 -4.10 21.14 -20.42
C ASP A 67 -3.35 20.80 -19.10
N PRO A 68 -2.32 21.58 -18.72
CA PRO A 68 -1.48 21.32 -17.55
C PRO A 68 -2.20 21.56 -16.20
N GLU A 69 -3.25 22.39 -16.17
CA GLU A 69 -4.05 22.61 -14.95
C GLU A 69 -4.89 21.36 -14.63
N SER A 70 -5.45 20.74 -15.67
CA SER A 70 -6.16 19.46 -15.57
C SER A 70 -5.25 18.29 -15.17
N GLU A 71 -3.99 18.30 -15.63
CA GLU A 71 -2.95 17.36 -15.20
C GLU A 71 -2.65 17.49 -13.70
N GLY A 72 -2.41 18.70 -13.21
CA GLY A 72 -2.15 18.95 -11.79
C GLY A 72 -3.30 18.54 -10.87
N LEU A 73 -4.55 18.83 -11.27
CA LEU A 73 -5.73 18.43 -10.50
C LEU A 73 -5.93 16.90 -10.47
N ARG A 74 -5.62 16.19 -11.56
CA ARG A 74 -5.68 14.72 -11.61
C ARG A 74 -4.60 14.08 -10.73
N ALA A 75 -3.37 14.57 -10.80
CA ALA A 75 -2.31 14.13 -9.90
C ALA A 75 -2.68 14.36 -8.43
N LEU A 76 -3.26 15.53 -8.11
CA LEU A 76 -3.72 15.84 -6.76
C LEU A 76 -4.89 14.94 -6.32
N ALA A 77 -5.81 14.61 -7.23
CA ALA A 77 -6.91 13.68 -6.93
C ALA A 77 -6.40 12.26 -6.64
N LEU A 78 -5.40 11.78 -7.39
CA LEU A 78 -4.75 10.50 -7.13
C LEU A 78 -4.01 10.48 -5.79
N LEU A 79 -3.27 11.56 -5.49
CA LEU A 79 -2.63 11.72 -4.18
C LEU A 79 -3.68 11.72 -3.06
N ALA A 80 -4.79 12.43 -3.22
CA ALA A 80 -5.85 12.46 -2.23
C ALA A 80 -6.49 11.08 -2.02
N ALA A 81 -6.71 10.32 -3.10
CA ALA A 81 -7.19 8.93 -3.01
C ALA A 81 -6.19 8.04 -2.25
N HIS A 82 -4.90 8.19 -2.52
CA HIS A 82 -3.86 7.43 -1.83
C HIS A 82 -3.77 7.78 -0.34
N VAL A 83 -3.84 9.07 0.00
CA VAL A 83 -3.85 9.53 1.40
C VAL A 83 -5.05 8.96 2.16
N GLN A 84 -6.22 8.89 1.53
CA GLN A 84 -7.40 8.29 2.16
C GLN A 84 -7.24 6.79 2.41
N LEU A 85 -6.74 6.04 1.43
CA LEU A 85 -6.47 4.61 1.61
C LEU A 85 -5.51 4.34 2.78
N VAL A 86 -4.42 5.11 2.88
CA VAL A 86 -3.46 4.97 3.97
C VAL A 86 -4.07 5.37 5.31
N ALA A 87 -4.94 6.39 5.33
CA ALA A 87 -5.63 6.84 6.53
C ALA A 87 -6.59 5.77 7.08
N ASP A 88 -7.36 5.14 6.20
CA ASP A 88 -8.27 4.04 6.55
C ASP A 88 -7.50 2.85 7.13
N GLU A 89 -6.38 2.45 6.50
CA GLU A 89 -5.53 1.35 6.95
C GLU A 89 -4.86 1.65 8.31
N ALA A 90 -4.35 2.88 8.49
CA ALA A 90 -3.67 3.29 9.71
C ALA A 90 -4.64 3.67 10.85
N GLY A 91 -5.94 3.77 10.58
CA GLY A 91 -6.95 4.21 11.54
C GLY A 91 -6.73 5.65 12.03
N VAL A 92 -6.22 6.53 11.15
CA VAL A 92 -5.96 7.96 11.45
C VAL A 92 -6.66 8.86 10.46
N GLU A 93 -6.70 10.17 10.75
CA GLU A 93 -7.28 11.14 9.83
C GLU A 93 -6.37 11.37 8.61
N ALA A 94 -6.97 11.54 7.43
CA ALA A 94 -6.27 11.85 6.17
C ALA A 94 -5.32 13.07 6.28
N SER A 95 -5.69 14.07 7.08
CA SER A 95 -4.85 15.26 7.31
C SER A 95 -3.55 14.94 8.06
N THR A 96 -3.57 13.94 8.96
CA THR A 96 -2.38 13.46 9.68
C THR A 96 -1.42 12.79 8.70
N VAL A 97 -1.93 11.86 7.88
CA VAL A 97 -1.14 11.17 6.85
C VAL A 97 -0.50 12.18 5.89
N ALA A 98 -1.27 13.17 5.40
CA ALA A 98 -0.75 14.20 4.51
C ALA A 98 0.38 15.02 5.16
N GLY A 99 0.25 15.37 6.45
CA GLY A 99 1.26 16.11 7.19
C GLY A 99 2.55 15.32 7.42
N ASP A 100 2.42 14.03 7.74
CA ASP A 100 3.55 13.12 7.92
C ASP A 100 4.27 12.85 6.60
N ALA A 101 3.52 12.62 5.52
CA ALA A 101 4.07 12.46 4.18
C ALA A 101 4.85 13.72 3.73
N ALA A 102 4.30 14.91 3.94
CA ALA A 102 4.99 16.17 3.67
C ALA A 102 6.28 16.32 4.49
N THR A 103 6.23 15.90 5.76
CA THR A 103 7.41 15.91 6.66
C THR A 103 8.49 14.93 6.19
N LEU A 104 8.12 13.74 5.74
CA LEU A 104 9.04 12.74 5.18
C LEU A 104 9.66 13.23 3.86
N ALA A 105 8.85 13.77 2.96
CA ALA A 105 9.33 14.34 1.70
C ALA A 105 10.40 15.42 1.92
N GLY A 106 10.19 16.33 2.89
CA GLY A 106 11.17 17.35 3.26
C GLY A 106 12.44 16.83 3.96
N ARG A 107 12.47 15.55 4.37
CA ARG A 107 13.70 14.90 4.87
C ARG A 107 14.48 14.22 3.75
N VAL A 108 13.80 13.67 2.74
CA VAL A 108 14.43 13.02 1.58
C VAL A 108 15.15 14.03 0.68
N GLU A 109 14.70 15.28 0.60
CA GLU A 109 15.45 16.37 -0.07
C GLU A 109 16.80 16.71 0.61
N ARG A 110 17.09 16.14 1.80
CA ARG A 110 18.37 16.31 2.49
C ARG A 110 19.27 15.07 2.33
N ILE A 111 19.42 14.59 1.09
CA ILE A 111 20.58 13.76 0.75
C ILE A 111 21.74 14.74 0.47
N PRO A 112 22.81 14.77 1.29
CA PRO A 112 23.99 15.55 0.94
C PRO A 112 24.50 15.07 -0.41
N ALA A 113 24.61 16.00 -1.37
CA ALA A 113 25.01 15.69 -2.74
C ALA A 113 26.49 15.26 -2.87
N SER A 114 27.28 15.29 -1.79
CA SER A 114 28.69 14.94 -1.82
C SER A 114 29.16 14.28 -0.53
N THR A 115 29.95 13.21 -0.66
CA THR A 115 30.75 12.60 0.41
C THR A 115 31.89 13.51 0.91
N GLU A 116 32.02 14.71 0.34
CA GLU A 116 33.05 15.73 0.64
C GLU A 116 32.67 16.65 1.82
N ASP A 117 31.44 16.55 2.35
CA ASP A 117 30.98 17.31 3.52
C ASP A 117 31.18 16.57 4.86
N LEU A 118 31.88 15.43 4.86
CA LEU A 118 32.30 14.78 6.09
C LEU A 118 33.53 15.50 6.63
N PRO A 119 33.51 16.07 7.86
CA PRO A 119 34.73 16.59 8.47
C PRO A 119 35.70 15.43 8.67
N GLU A 120 36.94 15.63 8.22
CA GLU A 120 38.04 14.69 8.46
C GLU A 120 38.33 14.65 9.97
N GLU A 121 38.11 13.50 10.61
CA GLU A 121 38.64 13.19 11.94
C GLU A 121 39.88 12.30 11.84
#